data_AF-A0A7R9K0F7-F1
#
_entry.id   AF-A0A7R9K0F7-F1
#
_cell.length_a   1.000
_cell.length_b   1.000
_cell.length_c   1.000
_cell.angle_alpha   90.00
_cell.angle_beta   90.00
_cell.angle_gamma   90.00
#
_symmetry.space_group_name_H-M   'P 1'
#
loop_
_entity.id
_entity.type
_entity.pdbx_description
1 polymer ?
#
loop_
_entity_poly.entity_id
_entity_poly.type
_entity_poly.pdbx_seq_one_letter_code
_entity_poly.pdbx_strand_id
1 'polypeptide(L)'
;MMGRSSYCPAQAIGNAKTTRNDNSSRFGKFIEIHFDKQYHIQGASMRTYLLEKSRVVFQAPDERNYHIFYQMCAARDQLKDLHLGEWLLILT
;
A
#
# COMPACT_ATOMS: atom_id res chain seq x y z
N MET A 1 8.02 7.62 16.28
CA MET A 1 7.05 8.63 15.81
C MET A 1 7.02 8.58 14.29
N MET A 2 6.07 7.87 13.69
CA MET A 2 5.85 7.90 12.24
C MET A 2 5.04 9.17 11.94
N GLY A 3 5.63 10.12 11.21
CA GLY A 3 4.95 11.36 10.85
C GLY A 3 3.66 11.08 10.09
N ARG A 4 2.62 11.85 10.40
CA ARG A 4 1.28 11.82 9.78
C ARG A 4 1.29 12.29 8.31
N SER A 5 2.25 11.81 7.52
CA SER A 5 2.27 12.05 6.08
C SER A 5 1.29 11.07 5.44
N SER A 6 0.11 11.60 5.13
CA SER A 6 -0.93 11.09 4.25
C SER A 6 -0.46 9.94 3.33
N TYR A 7 -0.60 8.69 3.80
CA TYR A 7 -0.50 7.55 2.89
C TYR A 7 -1.67 7.67 1.92
N CYS A 8 -1.38 7.92 0.65
CA CYS A 8 -2.37 7.77 -0.42
C CYS A 8 -2.89 6.32 -0.36
N PRO A 9 -4.21 6.06 -0.54
CA PRO A 9 -4.76 4.70 -0.46
C PRO A 9 -4.00 3.69 -1.33
N ALA A 10 -3.57 4.10 -2.53
CA ALA A 10 -2.77 3.26 -3.42
C ALA A 10 -1.39 2.87 -2.83
N GLN A 11 -0.76 3.74 -2.04
CA GLN A 11 0.49 3.42 -1.35
C GLN A 11 0.26 2.51 -0.16
N ALA A 12 -0.81 2.72 0.62
CA ALA A 12 -1.12 1.83 1.75
C ALA A 12 -1.38 0.39 1.27
N ILE A 13 -2.13 0.24 0.18
CA ILE A 13 -2.54 -1.07 -0.37
C ILE A 13 -1.43 -1.72 -1.19
N GLY A 14 -0.55 -0.93 -1.82
CA GLY A 14 0.40 -1.44 -2.81
C GLY A 14 1.89 -1.30 -2.45
N ASN A 15 2.23 -0.67 -1.34
CA ASN A 15 3.62 -0.58 -0.88
C ASN A 15 3.89 -1.53 0.30
N ALA A 16 5.10 -2.05 0.34
CA ALA A 16 5.60 -2.93 1.38
C ALA A 16 7.07 -2.62 1.70
N LYS A 17 7.52 -3.00 2.90
CA LYS A 17 8.94 -2.95 3.25
C LYS A 17 9.68 -4.11 2.60
N THR A 18 10.78 -3.79 1.92
CA THR A 18 11.78 -4.75 1.44
C THR A 18 13.12 -4.49 2.12
N THR A 19 14.09 -5.36 1.91
CA THR A 19 15.46 -5.19 2.44
C THR A 19 16.15 -3.91 1.96
N ARG A 20 15.77 -3.39 0.78
CA ARG A 20 16.40 -2.21 0.16
C ARG A 20 15.61 -0.92 0.33
N ASN A 21 14.30 -1.01 0.59
CA ASN A 21 13.43 0.16 0.67
C ASN A 21 12.23 -0.12 1.59
N ASP A 22 12.08 0.70 2.63
CA ASP A 22 11.02 0.57 3.61
C ASP A 22 9.60 0.85 3.07
N ASN A 23 9.47 1.52 1.92
CA ASN A 23 8.22 1.90 1.28
C ASN A 23 8.24 1.58 -0.23
N SER A 24 8.61 0.35 -0.58
CA SER A 24 8.73 -0.10 -1.97
C SER A 24 7.35 -0.33 -2.59
N SER A 25 7.04 0.34 -3.70
CA SER A 25 5.84 0.03 -4.50
C SER A 25 5.98 -1.33 -5.18
N ARG A 26 5.01 -2.21 -4.97
CA ARG A 26 4.97 -3.58 -5.52
C ARG A 26 3.93 -3.74 -6.63
N PHE A 27 3.58 -2.62 -7.25
CA PHE A 27 2.73 -2.52 -8.43
C PHE A 27 3.28 -1.44 -9.36
N GLY A 28 3.15 -1.67 -10.65
CA GLY A 28 3.36 -0.64 -11.66
C GLY A 28 2.21 0.36 -11.65
N LYS A 29 2.53 1.65 -11.73
CA LYS A 29 1.54 2.72 -11.81
C LYS A 29 1.83 3.55 -13.05
N PHE A 30 0.88 3.56 -13.97
CA PHE A 30 0.88 4.47 -15.12
C PHE A 30 -0.15 5.56 -14.86
N ILE A 31 0.29 6.82 -14.93
CA ILE A 31 -0.57 7.97 -14.69
C ILE A 31 -0.60 8.78 -15.99
N GLU A 32 -1.77 8.85 -16.61
CA GLU A 32 -2.07 9.67 -17.77
C GLU A 32 -2.61 11.01 -17.28
N ILE A 33 -1.99 12.11 -17.67
CA ILE A 33 -2.48 13.46 -17.36
C ILE A 33 -3.05 14.05 -18.66
N HIS A 34 -4.32 14.44 -18.63
CA HIS A 34 -5.03 14.96 -19.78
C HIS A 34 -4.98 16.49 -19.75
N PHE A 35 -4.52 17.10 -20.84
CA PHE A 35 -4.46 18.55 -21.01
C PHE A 35 -5.48 19.02 -22.03
N ASP A 36 -6.05 20.20 -21.79
CA ASP A 36 -6.85 20.90 -22.80
C ASP A 36 -5.96 21.59 -23.85
N LYS A 37 -6.59 22.25 -24.83
CA LYS A 37 -5.87 22.97 -25.90
C LYS A 37 -5.12 24.22 -25.40
N GLN A 38 -5.41 24.66 -24.18
CA GLN A 38 -4.81 25.77 -23.47
C GLN A 38 -3.75 25.30 -22.46
N TYR A 39 -3.40 24.01 -22.45
CA TYR A 39 -2.45 23.37 -21.54
C TYR A 39 -2.88 23.36 -20.06
N HIS A 40 -4.17 23.52 -19.76
CA HIS A 40 -4.68 23.28 -18.41
C HIS A 40 -4.96 21.79 -18.20
N ILE A 41 -4.83 21.35 -16.95
CA ILE A 41 -5.12 19.97 -16.55
C ILE A 41 -6.65 19.79 -16.57
N GLN A 42 -7.14 19.00 -17.52
CA GLN A 42 -8.55 18.64 -17.63
C GLN A 42 -8.89 17.42 -16.75
N GLY A 43 -7.91 16.53 -16.53
CA GLY A 43 -8.09 15.36 -15.69
C GLY A 43 -6.86 14.46 -15.66
N ALA A 44 -6.96 13.36 -14.92
CA ALA A 44 -5.94 12.32 -14.90
C ALA A 44 -6.59 10.94 -14.83
N SER A 45 -5.96 9.96 -15.47
CA SER A 45 -6.32 8.55 -15.40
C SER A 45 -5.14 7.77 -14.82
N MET A 46 -5.43 6.78 -13.99
CA MET A 46 -4.41 5.92 -13.41
C MET A 46 -4.70 4.47 -13.74
N ARG A 47 -3.70 3.79 -14.32
CA ARG A 47 -3.74 2.35 -14.58
C ARG A 47 -2.70 1.65 -13.72
N THR A 48 -3.14 0.61 -13.02
CA THR A 48 -2.27 -0.20 -12.17
C THR A 48 -1.93 -1.51 -12.86
N TYR A 49 -0.67 -1.91 -12.79
CA TYR A 49 -0.13 -3.09 -13.45
C TYR A 49 0.59 -3.98 -12.43
N LEU A 50 0.51 -5.29 -12.64
CA LEU A 50 1.40 -6.30 -12.02
C LEU A 50 1.60 -6.12 -10.51
N LEU A 51 0.51 -6.18 -9.73
CA LEU A 51 0.63 -6.28 -8.27
C LEU A 51 1.29 -7.61 -7.90
N GLU A 52 2.31 -7.56 -7.03
CA GLU A 52 2.99 -8.75 -6.51
C GLU A 52 2.08 -9.53 -5.55
N LYS A 53 1.27 -10.45 -6.09
CA LYS A 53 0.29 -11.23 -5.33
C LYS A 53 0.92 -12.16 -4.30
N SER A 54 2.10 -12.72 -4.59
CA SER A 54 2.81 -13.65 -3.70
C SER A 54 3.12 -13.04 -2.34
N ARG A 55 3.34 -11.72 -2.27
CA ARG A 55 3.65 -11.00 -1.04
C ARG A 55 2.55 -11.06 0.02
N VAL A 56 1.31 -11.30 -0.42
CA VAL A 56 0.16 -11.45 0.49
C VAL A 56 0.32 -12.69 1.37
N VAL A 57 0.88 -13.77 0.82
CA VAL A 57 0.97 -15.08 1.47
C VAL A 57 2.39 -15.44 1.94
N PHE A 58 3.42 -14.78 1.41
CA PHE A 58 4.82 -15.08 1.71
C PHE A 58 5.64 -13.80 1.89
N GLN A 59 6.49 -13.80 2.91
CA GLN A 59 7.44 -12.73 3.19
C GLN A 59 8.83 -13.34 3.35
N ALA A 60 9.82 -12.77 2.66
CA ALA A 60 11.22 -13.14 2.88
C ALA A 60 11.73 -12.53 4.20
N PRO A 61 12.82 -13.08 4.78
CA PRO A 61 13.42 -12.50 5.98
C PRO A 61 13.71 -11.00 5.80
N ASP A 62 13.41 -10.21 6.84
CA ASP A 62 13.52 -8.74 6.89
C ASP A 62 12.60 -7.96 5.92
N GLU A 63 11.71 -8.64 5.19
CA GLU A 63 10.63 -8.02 4.43
C GLU A 63 9.30 -8.04 5.20
N ARG A 64 8.34 -7.21 4.77
CA ARG A 64 7.00 -7.19 5.34
C ARG A 64 5.94 -7.30 4.26
N ASN A 65 4.72 -7.60 4.70
CA ASN A 65 3.53 -7.52 3.87
C ASN A 65 3.16 -6.05 3.56
N TYR A 66 2.08 -5.82 2.81
CA TYR A 66 1.58 -4.49 2.48
C TYR A 66 1.24 -3.68 3.72
N HIS A 67 1.51 -2.37 3.68
CA HIS A 67 1.33 -1.48 4.84
C HIS A 67 -0.09 -1.45 5.39
N ILE A 68 -1.11 -1.62 4.54
CA ILE A 68 -2.52 -1.63 4.96
C ILE A 68 -2.82 -2.69 6.01
N PHE A 69 -2.20 -3.87 5.95
CA PHE A 69 -2.44 -4.92 6.94
C PHE A 69 -1.97 -4.50 8.33
N TYR A 70 -0.79 -3.91 8.42
CA TYR A 70 -0.26 -3.39 9.68
C TYR A 70 -1.06 -2.19 10.20
N GLN A 71 -1.53 -1.32 9.30
CA GLN A 71 -2.39 -0.19 9.66
C GLN A 71 -3.75 -0.65 10.21
N MET A 72 -4.38 -1.66 9.60
CA MET A 72 -5.62 -2.26 10.09
C MET A 72 -5.43 -2.94 11.45
N CYS A 73 -4.34 -3.70 11.64
CA CYS A 73 -4.02 -4.30 12.93
C CYS A 73 -3.76 -3.25 14.02
N ALA A 74 -3.10 -2.14 13.69
CA ALA A 74 -2.90 -1.03 14.63
C ALA A 74 -4.23 -0.32 14.99
N ALA A 75 -5.21 -0.33 14.08
CA ALA A 75 -6.54 0.22 14.28
C ALA A 75 -7.56 -0.82 14.80
N ARG A 76 -7.13 -2.01 15.24
CA ARG A 76 -8.02 -3.11 15.66
C ARG A 76 -9.07 -2.70 16.68
N ASP A 77 -8.73 -1.83 17.62
CA ASP A 77 -9.62 -1.42 18.71
C ASP A 77 -10.78 -0.56 18.20
N GLN A 78 -10.61 0.06 17.03
CA GLN A 78 -11.62 0.86 16.32
C GLN A 78 -12.41 0.01 15.30
N LEU A 79 -11.87 -1.16 14.92
CA LEU A 79 -12.40 -2.06 13.90
C LEU A 79 -12.85 -3.39 14.51
N LYS A 80 -13.66 -3.33 15.57
CA LYS A 80 -14.07 -4.50 16.36
C LYS A 80 -14.87 -5.54 15.55
N ASP A 81 -15.65 -5.08 14.57
CA ASP A 81 -16.47 -5.93 13.69
C ASP A 81 -15.62 -6.83 12.78
N LEU A 82 -14.36 -6.47 12.54
CA LEU A 82 -13.45 -7.24 11.68
C LEU A 82 -12.78 -8.40 12.41
N HIS A 83 -13.04 -8.58 13.72
CA HIS A 83 -12.50 -9.67 14.54
C HIS A 83 -10.98 -9.91 14.32
N LEU A 84 -10.23 -8.80 14.22
CA LEU A 84 -8.78 -8.85 13.99
C LEU A 84 -8.08 -9.39 15.23
N GLY A 85 -7.78 -10.70 15.23
CA GLY A 85 -7.01 -11.36 16.28
C GLY A 85 -5.54 -10.90 16.33
N GLU A 86 -4.78 -11.38 17.31
CA GLU A 86 -3.31 -11.32 17.29
C GLU A 86 -2.77 -12.27 16.21
N TRP A 87 -2.99 -11.95 14.94
CA TRP A 87 -2.46 -12.73 13.82
C TRP A 87 -0.97 -12.44 13.64
N LEU A 88 -0.16 -12.91 14.58
CA LEU A 88 1.31 -12.89 14.48
C LEU A 88 1.81 -13.72 13.28
N LEU A 89 1.02 -14.69 12.81
CA LEU A 89 1.43 -15.69 11.82
C LEU A 89 1.46 -15.20 10.36
N ILE A 90 0.93 -14.02 10.04
CA ILE A 90 0.87 -13.49 8.67
C ILE A 90 1.68 -12.19 8.51
N LEU A 91 2.31 -11.73 9.60
CA LEU A 91 2.99 -10.43 9.70
C LEU A 91 4.48 -10.54 10.04
N THR A 92 4.97 -11.72 10.41
CA THR A 92 6.40 -12.06 10.60
C THR A 92 6.99 -12.68 9.35
#